data_AF-A0A7C5H049-F1
#
_entry.id   AF-A0A7C5H049-F1
#
_cell.length_a   1.000
_cell.length_b   1.000
_cell.length_c   1.000
_cell.angle_alpha   90.00
_cell.angle_beta   90.00
_cell.angle_gamma   90.00
#
_symmetry.space_group_name_H-M   'P 1'
#
loop_
_entity.id
_entity.type
_entity.pdbx_description
1 polymer ?
#
loop_
_entity_poly.entity_id
_entity_poly.type
_entity_poly.pdbx_seq_one_letter_code
_entity_poly.pdbx_strand_id
1 'polypeptide(L)'
;MNVTTDSSLNERKLVGDAFWNWGNKWFSLMPWLIVCFVFVFIVMRVIGYGYIPSDDAMRHVGKAISGKPWSEILVLRPDAPGDHNPGWHAILRALHLWLGWDADLLMVFSVAFLWLLFLVSPLPWLKIPEAWACSVLIFGLCNIDTFIRLSRGRPYIFSMAVLVMVVSMWYLQKPSFRLRLVLSVILFGLATWIHGSWYLHALIPFAFLLSGRVKDSLFIGCAWLVGSFSGAALTGEPIRHLYDELRIPFMCFKEPVLTRMLVVEFNPSSGDILLVLVVSGLIIVARVIKGVWIQFWRNPFFWLGVIGWVLGLKTMRFWKDWGTPALMVWLALELQELLSSKSYISSLKRVAVTGFICFATYLYITADRESIWTANLHVEYLTPQTPGIE
;
A
#
# COMPACT_ATOMS: atom_id res chain seq x y z
N MET A 1 27.19 -64.49 22.24
CA MET A 1 26.22 -63.50 21.75
C MET A 1 26.71 -62.12 22.18
N ASN A 2 27.32 -61.36 21.27
CA ASN A 2 27.65 -59.95 21.51
C ASN A 2 26.81 -59.12 20.54
N VAL A 3 25.72 -58.55 21.06
CA VAL A 3 24.93 -57.53 20.39
C VAL A 3 25.51 -56.18 20.82
N THR A 4 26.51 -55.69 20.09
CA THR A 4 26.91 -54.29 20.17
C THR A 4 25.88 -53.49 19.39
N THR A 5 24.92 -52.90 20.10
CA THR A 5 23.93 -51.98 19.56
C THR A 5 24.61 -50.73 19.04
N ASP A 6 24.35 -50.43 17.77
CA ASP A 6 24.89 -49.33 16.98
C ASP A 6 24.25 -47.97 17.38
N SER A 7 24.54 -47.51 18.60
CA SER A 7 24.05 -46.23 19.13
C SER A 7 24.57 -45.03 18.33
N SER A 8 25.74 -45.18 17.71
CA SER A 8 26.40 -44.12 16.93
C SER A 8 25.69 -43.76 15.63
N LEU A 9 25.02 -44.74 14.99
CA LEU A 9 24.26 -44.54 13.75
C LEU A 9 22.91 -43.85 14.02
N ASN A 10 22.28 -44.12 15.16
CA ASN A 10 21.06 -43.43 15.58
C ASN A 10 21.32 -41.97 15.98
N GLU A 11 22.44 -41.67 16.66
CA GLU A 11 22.81 -40.29 16.99
C GLU A 11 23.14 -39.45 15.74
N ARG A 12 23.89 -40.00 14.77
CA ARG A 12 24.17 -39.27 13.51
C ARG A 12 22.91 -38.99 12.70
N LYS A 13 21.95 -39.91 12.72
CA LYS A 13 20.66 -39.74 12.04
C LYS A 13 19.79 -38.68 12.73
N LEU A 14 19.75 -38.68 14.06
CA LEU A 14 19.04 -37.67 14.86
C LEU A 14 19.65 -36.26 14.72
N VAL A 15 20.99 -36.14 14.72
CA VAL A 15 21.69 -34.87 14.50
C VAL A 15 21.49 -34.39 13.05
N GLY A 16 21.53 -35.30 12.09
CA GLY A 16 21.20 -35.02 10.69
C GLY A 16 19.78 -34.50 10.53
N ASP A 17 18.79 -35.22 11.08
CA ASP A 17 17.37 -34.85 10.98
C ASP A 17 17.07 -33.54 11.72
N ALA A 18 17.72 -33.28 12.86
CA ALA A 18 17.62 -32.00 13.58
C ALA A 18 18.23 -30.84 12.80
N PHE A 19 19.41 -31.04 12.19
CA PHE A 19 20.06 -30.05 11.33
C PHE A 19 19.24 -29.77 10.06
N TRP A 20 18.68 -30.80 9.44
CA TRP A 20 17.79 -30.68 8.29
C TRP A 20 16.48 -29.96 8.62
N ASN A 21 15.85 -30.28 9.76
CA ASN A 21 14.65 -29.59 10.23
C ASN A 21 14.93 -28.12 10.59
N TRP A 22 16.10 -27.83 11.16
CA TRP A 22 16.54 -26.47 11.45
C TRP A 22 16.80 -25.68 10.16
N GLY A 23 17.53 -26.25 9.19
CA GLY A 23 17.77 -25.65 7.88
C GLY A 23 16.47 -25.35 7.13
N ASN A 24 15.53 -26.29 7.11
CA ASN A 24 14.21 -26.11 6.47
C ASN A 24 13.42 -24.94 7.06
N LYS A 25 13.50 -24.72 8.38
CA LYS A 25 12.86 -23.57 9.03
C LYS A 25 13.48 -22.24 8.55
N TRP A 26 14.81 -22.16 8.46
CA TRP A 26 15.48 -20.95 7.97
C TRP A 26 15.21 -20.68 6.48
N PHE A 27 15.19 -21.71 5.63
CA PHE A 27 14.82 -21.53 4.22
C PHE A 27 13.39 -21.05 4.03
N SER A 28 12.49 -21.33 4.99
CA SER A 28 11.12 -20.80 4.97
C SER A 28 11.00 -19.35 5.44
N LEU A 29 11.87 -18.91 6.35
CA LEU A 29 11.85 -17.57 6.98
C LEU A 29 12.69 -16.54 6.22
N MET A 30 13.82 -16.94 5.63
CA MET A 30 14.74 -16.07 4.90
C MET A 30 14.06 -15.22 3.82
N PRO A 31 13.17 -15.75 2.97
CA PRO A 31 12.46 -14.93 1.98
C PRO A 31 11.66 -13.77 2.59
N TRP A 32 11.03 -13.98 3.75
CA TRP A 32 10.29 -12.93 4.45
C TRP A 32 11.23 -11.83 4.94
N LEU A 33 12.35 -12.21 5.55
CA LEU A 33 13.35 -11.26 6.01
C LEU A 33 13.89 -10.45 4.84
N ILE A 34 14.30 -11.10 3.75
CA ILE A 34 14.84 -10.43 2.56
C ILE A 34 13.84 -9.42 1.99
N VAL A 35 12.57 -9.80 1.82
CA VAL A 35 11.53 -8.90 1.30
C VAL A 35 11.29 -7.71 2.23
N CYS A 36 11.14 -7.93 3.53
CA CYS A 36 10.95 -6.86 4.51
C CYS A 36 12.15 -5.91 4.55
N PHE A 37 13.38 -6.44 4.59
CA PHE A 37 14.59 -5.63 4.57
C PHE A 37 14.67 -4.80 3.30
N VAL A 38 14.46 -5.38 2.12
CA VAL A 38 14.53 -4.66 0.85
C VAL A 38 13.51 -3.53 0.78
N PHE A 39 12.29 -3.71 1.28
CA PHE A 39 11.32 -2.61 1.31
C PHE A 39 11.77 -1.44 2.20
N VAL A 40 12.38 -1.74 3.36
CA VAL A 40 13.00 -0.70 4.20
C VAL A 40 14.14 -0.02 3.46
N PHE A 41 15.06 -0.79 2.84
CA PHE A 41 16.19 -0.22 2.09
C PHE A 41 15.77 0.63 0.90
N ILE A 42 14.70 0.27 0.19
CA ILE A 42 14.15 1.09 -0.89
C ILE A 42 13.76 2.48 -0.37
N VAL A 43 12.97 2.52 0.69
CA VAL A 43 12.48 3.77 1.28
C VAL A 43 13.63 4.59 1.85
N MET A 44 14.55 3.95 2.56
CA MET A 44 15.72 4.62 3.13
C MET A 44 16.66 5.15 2.05
N ARG A 45 16.86 4.43 0.93
CA ARG A 45 17.70 4.90 -0.18
C ARG A 45 17.09 6.12 -0.85
N VAL A 46 15.78 6.12 -1.09
CA VAL A 46 15.08 7.27 -1.69
C VAL A 46 15.17 8.50 -0.79
N ILE A 47 14.90 8.34 0.51
CA ILE A 47 15.06 9.42 1.49
C ILE A 47 16.52 9.87 1.60
N GLY A 48 17.47 8.94 1.50
CA GLY A 48 18.90 9.21 1.54
C GLY A 48 19.41 10.11 0.42
N TYR A 49 18.68 10.24 -0.69
CA TYR A 49 18.96 11.26 -1.72
C TYR A 49 18.67 12.69 -1.25
N GLY A 50 18.04 12.89 -0.09
CA GLY A 50 17.48 14.18 0.33
C GLY A 50 16.11 14.45 -0.29
N TYR A 51 15.42 13.39 -0.74
CA TYR A 51 14.13 13.47 -1.42
C TYR A 51 13.07 14.19 -0.57
N ILE A 52 12.43 15.19 -1.19
CA ILE A 52 11.19 15.79 -0.70
C ILE A 52 10.11 15.63 -1.76
N PRO A 53 8.90 15.19 -1.39
CA PRO A 53 7.80 15.12 -2.34
C PRO A 53 7.43 16.52 -2.84
N SER A 54 7.37 16.69 -4.16
CA SER A 54 7.00 17.95 -4.85
C SER A 54 5.54 18.41 -4.64
N ASP A 55 4.79 17.69 -3.83
CA ASP A 55 3.34 17.80 -3.70
C ASP A 55 2.97 18.40 -2.32
N ASP A 56 1.66 18.52 -2.08
CA ASP A 56 0.99 19.01 -0.89
C ASP A 56 1.29 18.24 0.43
N ALA A 57 2.39 17.52 0.54
CA ALA A 57 2.80 16.87 1.79
C ALA A 57 3.18 17.90 2.85
N MET A 58 3.92 18.95 2.45
CA MET A 58 4.47 19.96 3.36
C MET A 58 3.40 20.72 4.14
N ARG A 59 2.22 20.94 3.54
CA ARG A 59 1.12 21.59 4.26
C ARG A 59 0.62 20.80 5.47
N HIS A 60 0.72 19.47 5.45
CA HIS A 60 0.33 18.63 6.60
C HIS A 60 1.29 18.83 7.77
N VAL A 61 2.59 18.92 7.48
CA VAL A 61 3.64 19.22 8.47
C VAL A 61 3.48 20.65 8.99
N GLY A 62 3.31 21.63 8.09
CA GLY A 62 3.08 23.03 8.45
C GLY A 62 1.84 23.22 9.34
N LYS A 63 0.75 22.51 9.05
CA LYS A 63 -0.46 22.49 9.89
C LYS A 63 -0.19 21.93 11.28
N ALA A 64 0.53 20.81 11.36
CA ALA A 64 0.83 20.14 12.62
C ALA A 64 1.74 20.98 13.54
N ILE A 65 2.77 21.62 12.99
CA ILE A 65 3.72 22.47 13.73
C ILE A 65 3.07 23.79 14.14
N SER A 66 2.50 24.53 13.18
CA SER A 66 2.02 25.88 13.45
C SER A 66 0.74 25.92 14.30
N GLY A 67 -0.10 24.88 14.23
CA GLY A 67 -1.42 24.86 14.85
C GLY A 67 -2.41 25.88 14.29
N LYS A 68 -2.03 26.63 13.24
CA LYS A 68 -2.83 27.70 12.64
C LYS A 68 -4.08 27.16 11.93
N PRO A 69 -5.15 27.96 11.79
CA PRO A 69 -6.29 27.60 10.94
C PRO A 69 -5.84 27.45 9.48
N TRP A 70 -6.59 26.66 8.70
CA TRP A 70 -6.18 26.35 7.33
C TRP A 70 -6.13 27.59 6.42
N SER A 71 -6.97 28.59 6.65
CA SER A 71 -6.97 29.86 5.92
C SER A 71 -5.68 30.68 6.08
N GLU A 72 -4.86 30.40 7.10
CA GLU A 72 -3.55 31.02 7.29
C GLU A 72 -2.40 30.20 6.67
N ILE A 73 -2.67 28.97 6.24
CA ILE A 73 -1.67 28.06 5.65
C ILE A 73 -1.87 27.97 4.14
N LEU A 74 -3.13 27.92 3.70
CA LEU A 74 -3.52 27.80 2.30
C LEU A 74 -4.54 28.87 1.96
N VAL A 75 -4.54 29.28 0.69
CA VAL A 75 -5.63 30.06 0.12
C VAL A 75 -6.82 29.13 -0.08
N LEU A 76 -7.81 29.22 0.80
CA LEU A 76 -9.01 28.40 0.78
C LEU A 76 -10.24 29.18 0.36
N ARG A 77 -11.21 28.45 -0.19
CA ARG A 77 -12.55 28.97 -0.39
C ARG A 77 -13.27 29.13 0.97
N PRO A 78 -14.01 30.23 1.21
CA PRO A 78 -14.64 30.48 2.51
C PRO A 78 -15.61 29.40 2.99
N ASP A 79 -16.21 28.63 2.08
CA ASP A 79 -17.19 27.57 2.36
C ASP A 79 -16.54 26.17 2.50
N ALA A 80 -15.21 26.07 2.46
CA ALA A 80 -14.46 24.83 2.69
C ALA A 80 -13.28 25.02 3.69
N PRO A 81 -13.52 25.54 4.92
CA PRO A 81 -12.45 25.80 5.88
C PRO A 81 -12.01 24.56 6.68
N GLY A 82 -12.75 23.45 6.55
CA GLY A 82 -12.61 22.26 7.39
C GLY A 82 -11.27 21.54 7.21
N ASP A 83 -10.82 20.90 8.29
CA ASP A 83 -9.67 20.01 8.21
C ASP A 83 -10.07 18.65 7.66
N HIS A 84 -9.53 18.31 6.49
CA HIS A 84 -9.79 17.05 5.80
C HIS A 84 -9.02 15.85 6.32
N ASN A 85 -7.98 16.10 7.13
CA ASN A 85 -7.07 15.07 7.63
C ASN A 85 -6.78 15.26 9.12
N PRO A 86 -7.81 15.46 9.97
CA PRO A 86 -7.61 15.85 11.36
C PRO A 86 -6.81 14.80 12.14
N GLY A 87 -7.01 13.51 11.86
CA GLY A 87 -6.25 12.44 12.49
C GLY A 87 -4.78 12.40 12.06
N TRP A 88 -4.47 12.73 10.81
CA TRP A 88 -3.09 12.81 10.36
C TRP A 88 -2.35 13.97 11.04
N HIS A 89 -2.98 15.15 11.11
CA HIS A 89 -2.38 16.28 11.81
C HIS A 89 -2.25 16.05 13.31
N ALA A 90 -3.19 15.35 13.93
CA ALA A 90 -3.09 14.96 15.33
C ALA A 90 -1.86 14.06 15.58
N ILE A 91 -1.61 13.08 14.70
CA ILE A 91 -0.43 12.20 14.77
C ILE A 91 0.86 13.02 14.61
N LEU A 92 0.97 13.82 13.55
CA LEU A 92 2.17 14.63 13.30
C LEU A 92 2.41 15.65 14.42
N ARG A 93 1.36 16.27 14.94
CA ARG A 93 1.46 17.23 16.04
C ARG A 93 1.88 16.54 17.34
N ALA A 94 1.40 15.33 17.61
CA ALA A 94 1.85 14.57 18.76
C ALA A 94 3.35 14.25 18.67
N LEU A 95 3.84 13.83 17.50
CA LEU A 95 5.27 13.59 17.27
C LEU A 95 6.10 14.87 17.45
N HIS A 96 5.64 15.99 16.91
CA HIS A 96 6.28 17.30 17.10
C HIS A 96 6.39 17.67 18.59
N LEU A 97 5.27 17.60 19.32
CA LEU A 97 5.21 18.04 20.72
C LEU A 97 5.94 17.10 21.67
N TRP A 98 5.94 15.80 21.41
CA TRP A 98 6.46 14.80 22.35
C TRP A 98 7.92 14.43 22.09
N LEU A 99 8.32 14.39 20.82
CA LEU A 99 9.68 14.02 20.42
C LEU A 99 10.52 15.21 19.98
N GLY A 100 9.93 16.41 19.91
CA GLY A 100 10.63 17.62 19.45
C GLY A 100 10.99 17.59 17.97
N TRP A 101 10.33 16.74 17.17
CA TRP A 101 10.64 16.59 15.75
C TRP A 101 10.29 17.86 14.99
N ASP A 102 11.23 18.34 14.17
CA ASP A 102 11.07 19.49 13.28
C ASP A 102 10.33 19.13 11.99
N ALA A 103 10.23 20.09 11.06
CA ALA A 103 9.53 19.90 9.80
C ALA A 103 10.13 18.77 8.96
N ASP A 104 11.46 18.65 8.96
CA ASP A 104 12.19 17.70 8.12
C ASP A 104 11.97 16.27 8.62
N LEU A 105 12.11 16.05 9.94
CA LEU A 105 11.85 14.74 10.53
C LEU A 105 10.40 14.31 10.38
N LEU A 106 9.43 15.23 10.50
CA LEU A 106 8.02 14.92 10.27
C LEU A 106 7.73 14.60 8.80
N MET A 107 8.43 15.26 7.86
CA MET A 107 8.32 14.95 6.43
C MET A 107 8.89 13.57 6.12
N VAL A 108 10.11 13.29 6.59
CA VAL A 108 10.76 11.98 6.47
C VAL A 108 9.89 10.88 7.05
N PHE A 109 9.34 11.10 8.24
CA PHE A 109 8.39 10.17 8.85
C PHE A 109 7.17 9.95 7.98
N SER A 110 6.55 11.02 7.47
CA SER A 110 5.34 10.94 6.64
C SER A 110 5.58 10.08 5.39
N VAL A 111 6.68 10.33 4.67
CA VAL A 111 7.06 9.55 3.48
C VAL A 111 7.39 8.11 3.86
N ALA A 112 8.29 7.90 4.83
CA ALA A 112 8.77 6.57 5.19
C ALA A 112 7.65 5.68 5.73
N PHE A 113 6.91 6.17 6.71
CA PHE A 113 5.86 5.41 7.39
C PHE A 113 4.76 5.00 6.43
N LEU A 114 4.23 5.94 5.64
CA LEU A 114 3.10 5.65 4.76
C LEU A 114 3.50 4.73 3.61
N TRP A 115 4.67 4.94 3.01
CA TRP A 115 5.16 4.07 1.96
C TRP A 115 5.42 2.65 2.47
N LEU A 116 6.11 2.51 3.61
CA LEU A 116 6.34 1.20 4.23
C LEU A 116 5.02 0.54 4.63
N LEU A 117 4.08 1.28 5.22
CA LEU A 117 2.76 0.78 5.58
C LEU A 117 2.07 0.13 4.38
N PHE A 118 2.10 0.78 3.22
CA PHE A 118 1.55 0.20 2.00
C PHE A 118 2.30 -1.06 1.59
N LEU A 119 3.64 -1.02 1.51
CA LEU A 119 4.46 -2.15 1.07
C LEU A 119 4.33 -3.39 1.97
N VAL A 120 4.14 -3.21 3.27
CA VAL A 120 4.00 -4.32 4.22
C VAL A 120 2.55 -4.80 4.38
N SER A 121 1.57 -3.98 4.04
CA SER A 121 0.14 -4.29 4.23
C SER A 121 -0.35 -5.61 3.59
N PRO A 122 0.15 -6.09 2.43
CA PRO A 122 -0.28 -7.36 1.85
C PRO A 122 0.39 -8.57 2.51
N LEU A 123 1.56 -8.38 3.12
CA LEU A 123 2.45 -9.47 3.56
C LEU A 123 1.77 -10.46 4.52
N PRO A 124 1.03 -10.05 5.58
CA PRO A 124 0.35 -11.00 6.48
C PRO A 124 -0.66 -11.91 5.77
N TRP A 125 -1.16 -11.49 4.60
CA TRP A 125 -2.19 -12.18 3.84
C TRP A 125 -1.61 -13.16 2.82
N LEU A 126 -0.32 -13.07 2.53
CA LEU A 126 0.37 -13.97 1.62
C LEU A 126 0.98 -15.17 2.36
N LYS A 127 1.36 -16.18 1.59
CA LYS A 127 2.14 -17.37 1.99
C LYS A 127 3.57 -17.28 1.43
N ILE A 128 3.73 -16.57 0.31
CA ILE A 128 4.97 -16.43 -0.46
C ILE A 128 5.27 -14.93 -0.62
N PRO A 129 6.15 -14.34 0.20
CA PRO A 129 6.42 -12.89 0.19
C PRO A 129 7.09 -12.44 -1.11
N GLU A 130 7.88 -13.29 -1.76
CA GLU A 130 8.54 -12.97 -3.03
C GLU A 130 7.55 -12.78 -4.18
N ALA A 131 6.33 -13.32 -4.09
CA ALA A 131 5.26 -13.06 -5.07
C ALA A 131 4.81 -11.59 -5.00
N TRP A 132 4.82 -10.99 -3.81
CA TRP A 132 4.55 -9.57 -3.65
C TRP A 132 5.70 -8.71 -4.17
N ALA A 133 6.96 -9.05 -3.82
CA ALA A 133 8.12 -8.35 -4.36
C ALA A 133 8.18 -8.40 -5.90
N CYS A 134 7.78 -9.52 -6.50
CA CYS A 134 7.67 -9.68 -7.95
C CYS A 134 6.55 -8.81 -8.53
N SER A 135 5.38 -8.76 -7.89
CA SER A 135 4.32 -7.83 -8.30
C SER A 135 4.76 -6.37 -8.21
N VAL A 136 5.46 -5.99 -7.14
CA VAL A 136 6.04 -4.65 -6.97
C VAL A 136 7.01 -4.33 -8.12
N LEU A 137 7.91 -5.27 -8.45
CA LEU A 137 8.83 -5.12 -9.59
C LEU A 137 8.10 -4.92 -10.91
N ILE A 138 7.12 -5.77 -11.23
CA ILE A 138 6.37 -5.71 -12.50
C ILE A 138 5.62 -4.37 -12.63
N PHE A 139 4.98 -3.92 -11.55
CA PHE A 139 4.33 -2.61 -11.55
C PHE A 139 5.34 -1.47 -11.70
N GLY A 140 6.53 -1.59 -11.12
CA GLY A 140 7.61 -0.63 -11.30
C GLY A 140 8.01 -0.55 -12.76
N LEU A 141 8.34 -1.69 -13.35
CA LEU A 141 8.75 -1.81 -14.75
C LEU A 141 7.72 -1.23 -15.73
N CYS A 142 6.42 -1.41 -15.43
CA CYS A 142 5.35 -0.91 -16.30
C CYS A 142 4.97 0.55 -16.04
N ASN A 143 5.06 1.01 -14.79
CA ASN A 143 4.62 2.33 -14.38
C ASN A 143 5.25 2.77 -13.04
N ILE A 144 6.39 3.48 -13.13
CA ILE A 144 7.09 4.02 -11.96
C ILE A 144 6.27 5.04 -11.18
N ASP A 145 5.28 5.72 -11.79
CA ASP A 145 4.41 6.69 -11.10
C ASP A 145 3.69 6.07 -9.91
N THR A 146 3.47 4.75 -9.92
CA THR A 146 2.90 4.03 -8.77
C THR A 146 3.73 4.27 -7.52
N PHE A 147 5.06 4.25 -7.64
CA PHE A 147 5.98 4.41 -6.51
C PHE A 147 6.24 5.87 -6.19
N ILE A 148 6.30 6.75 -7.19
CA ILE A 148 6.30 8.22 -6.97
C ILE A 148 5.02 8.65 -6.22
N ARG A 149 3.90 7.96 -6.48
CA ARG A 149 2.65 8.20 -5.77
C ARG A 149 2.69 7.71 -4.32
N LEU A 150 3.38 6.60 -4.04
CA LEU A 150 3.55 6.10 -2.68
C LEU A 150 4.57 6.91 -1.87
N SER A 151 5.51 7.59 -2.54
CA SER A 151 6.51 8.43 -1.89
C SER A 151 5.99 9.81 -1.49
N ARG A 152 4.74 10.17 -1.80
CA ARG A 152 4.22 11.53 -1.56
C ARG A 152 4.00 11.88 -0.08
N GLY A 153 4.09 10.94 0.85
CA GLY A 153 3.89 11.21 2.28
C GLY A 153 2.49 11.73 2.64
N ARG A 154 1.47 11.40 1.83
CA ARG A 154 0.09 11.90 1.98
C ARG A 154 -0.87 10.86 2.57
N PRO A 155 -1.87 11.27 3.37
CA PRO A 155 -2.78 10.37 4.08
C PRO A 155 -3.54 9.36 3.21
N TYR A 156 -3.74 9.61 1.91
CA TYR A 156 -4.43 8.66 1.04
C TYR A 156 -3.73 7.30 0.94
N ILE A 157 -2.41 7.26 1.18
CA ILE A 157 -1.63 6.01 1.18
C ILE A 157 -2.10 5.09 2.32
N PHE A 158 -2.54 5.67 3.45
CA PHE A 158 -3.18 4.92 4.53
C PHE A 158 -4.47 4.26 4.04
N SER A 159 -5.31 4.97 3.28
CA SER A 159 -6.50 4.37 2.66
C SER A 159 -6.18 3.28 1.65
N MET A 160 -5.10 3.40 0.87
CA MET A 160 -4.64 2.33 -0.01
C MET A 160 -4.27 1.06 0.79
N ALA A 161 -3.54 1.23 1.91
CA ALA A 161 -3.19 0.12 2.80
C ALA A 161 -4.44 -0.52 3.42
N VAL A 162 -5.41 0.29 3.86
CA VAL A 162 -6.69 -0.20 4.39
C VAL A 162 -7.46 -0.99 3.35
N LEU A 163 -7.52 -0.52 2.09
CA LEU A 163 -8.13 -1.28 0.99
C LEU A 163 -7.47 -2.65 0.84
N VAL A 164 -6.14 -2.70 0.76
CA VAL A 164 -5.40 -3.95 0.61
C VAL A 164 -5.68 -4.90 1.76
N MET A 165 -5.62 -4.41 3.00
CA MET A 165 -5.84 -5.22 4.19
C MET A 165 -7.27 -5.76 4.26
N VAL A 166 -8.28 -4.90 4.07
CA VAL A 166 -9.69 -5.30 4.18
C VAL A 166 -10.04 -6.29 3.08
N VAL A 167 -9.71 -6.00 1.82
CA VAL A 167 -10.04 -6.90 0.70
C VAL A 167 -9.35 -8.25 0.89
N SER A 168 -8.05 -8.26 1.24
CA SER A 168 -7.29 -9.49 1.46
C SER A 168 -7.86 -10.32 2.62
N MET A 169 -8.15 -9.66 3.74
CA MET A 169 -8.70 -10.29 4.93
C MET A 169 -10.05 -10.97 4.66
N TRP A 170 -10.94 -10.31 3.91
CA TRP A 170 -12.26 -10.85 3.59
C TRP A 170 -12.23 -11.87 2.45
N TYR A 171 -11.40 -11.65 1.43
CA TYR A 171 -11.28 -12.56 0.29
C TYR A 171 -10.66 -13.91 0.68
N LEU A 172 -9.55 -13.87 1.42
CA LEU A 172 -8.78 -15.05 1.83
C LEU A 172 -9.30 -15.71 3.10
N GLN A 173 -10.19 -15.03 3.84
CA GLN A 173 -10.85 -15.53 5.05
C GLN A 173 -9.87 -16.05 6.14
N LYS A 174 -8.68 -15.43 6.26
CA LYS A 174 -7.66 -15.90 7.22
C LYS A 174 -8.06 -15.71 8.69
N PRO A 175 -8.48 -14.52 9.17
CA PRO A 175 -8.90 -14.37 10.56
C PRO A 175 -10.32 -14.89 10.77
N SER A 176 -10.66 -15.18 12.03
CA SER A 176 -12.04 -15.53 12.40
C SER A 176 -13.01 -14.41 11.98
N PHE A 177 -14.26 -14.78 11.66
CA PHE A 177 -15.26 -13.81 11.19
C PHE A 177 -15.41 -12.58 12.13
N ARG A 178 -15.46 -12.81 13.45
CA ARG A 178 -15.55 -11.73 14.44
C ARG A 178 -14.35 -10.79 14.39
N LEU A 179 -13.14 -11.36 14.29
CA LEU A 179 -11.93 -10.57 14.19
C LEU A 179 -11.87 -9.78 12.88
N ARG A 180 -12.33 -10.36 11.75
CA ARG A 180 -12.43 -9.63 10.48
C ARG A 180 -13.35 -8.42 10.60
N LEU A 181 -14.50 -8.57 11.24
CA LEU A 181 -15.45 -7.48 11.44
C LEU A 181 -14.86 -6.36 12.31
N VAL A 182 -14.29 -6.72 13.47
CA VAL A 182 -13.66 -5.75 14.39
C VAL A 182 -12.52 -5.01 13.71
N LEU A 183 -11.61 -5.72 13.05
CA LEU A 183 -10.50 -5.10 12.33
C LEU A 183 -11.00 -4.20 11.20
N SER A 184 -12.03 -4.58 10.45
CA SER A 184 -12.62 -3.72 9.43
C SER A 184 -13.20 -2.43 10.00
N VAL A 185 -13.93 -2.49 11.13
CA VAL A 185 -14.46 -1.29 11.80
C VAL A 185 -13.32 -0.37 12.22
N ILE A 186 -12.27 -0.91 12.84
CA ILE A 186 -11.09 -0.13 13.26
C ILE A 186 -10.40 0.50 12.04
N LEU A 187 -10.12 -0.28 11.00
CA LEU A 187 -9.43 0.20 9.80
C LEU A 187 -10.22 1.29 9.08
N PHE A 188 -11.54 1.15 8.93
CA PHE A 188 -12.39 2.18 8.32
C PHE A 188 -12.53 3.42 9.21
N GLY A 189 -12.57 3.27 10.53
CA GLY A 189 -12.56 4.39 11.46
C GLY A 189 -11.26 5.18 11.40
N LEU A 190 -10.12 4.50 11.45
CA LEU A 190 -8.81 5.13 11.28
C LEU A 190 -8.69 5.78 9.90
N ALA A 191 -9.12 5.12 8.84
CA ALA A 191 -9.10 5.69 7.49
C ALA A 191 -9.92 6.96 7.40
N THR A 192 -11.11 6.99 7.99
CA THR A 192 -12.00 8.16 7.98
C THR A 192 -11.39 9.32 8.77
N TRP A 193 -10.78 9.05 9.92
CA TRP A 193 -10.14 10.05 10.76
C TRP A 193 -8.85 10.62 10.14
N ILE A 194 -8.03 9.76 9.52
CA ILE A 194 -6.74 10.13 8.92
C ILE A 194 -6.92 10.73 7.52
N HIS A 195 -7.83 10.18 6.73
CA HIS A 195 -8.02 10.51 5.32
C HIS A 195 -9.51 10.63 4.96
N GLY A 196 -10.02 11.88 4.97
CA GLY A 196 -11.44 12.23 4.87
C GLY A 196 -12.22 11.73 3.65
N SER A 197 -11.59 11.05 2.67
CA SER A 197 -12.29 10.39 1.55
C SER A 197 -13.00 9.07 1.96
N TRP A 198 -13.72 9.08 3.07
CA TRP A 198 -14.36 7.91 3.70
C TRP A 198 -15.34 7.20 2.76
N TYR A 199 -16.08 7.97 1.95
CA TYR A 199 -17.11 7.48 1.04
C TYR A 199 -16.54 6.62 -0.10
N LEU A 200 -15.27 6.82 -0.48
CA LEU A 200 -14.64 6.01 -1.52
C LEU A 200 -14.38 4.57 -1.07
N HIS A 201 -14.33 4.29 0.23
CA HIS A 201 -14.22 2.92 0.73
C HIS A 201 -15.46 2.08 0.43
N ALA A 202 -16.60 2.69 0.04
CA ALA A 202 -17.78 1.98 -0.46
C ALA A 202 -17.51 1.15 -1.72
N LEU A 203 -16.41 1.45 -2.46
CA LEU A 203 -15.96 0.63 -3.58
C LEU A 203 -15.64 -0.81 -3.16
N ILE A 204 -15.20 -1.02 -1.92
CA ILE A 204 -14.85 -2.36 -1.40
C ILE A 204 -16.09 -3.26 -1.29
N PRO A 205 -17.14 -2.93 -0.50
CA PRO A 205 -18.33 -3.78 -0.44
C PRO A 205 -19.01 -3.90 -1.81
N PHE A 206 -18.96 -2.86 -2.66
CA PHE A 206 -19.48 -2.94 -4.03
C PHE A 206 -18.73 -3.96 -4.89
N ALA A 207 -17.40 -4.01 -4.83
CA ALA A 207 -16.61 -5.02 -5.53
C ALA A 207 -16.90 -6.45 -5.05
N PHE A 208 -17.14 -6.64 -3.74
CA PHE A 208 -17.60 -7.93 -3.22
C PHE A 208 -19.00 -8.29 -3.73
N LEU A 209 -19.91 -7.32 -3.85
CA LEU A 209 -21.24 -7.54 -4.42
C LEU A 209 -21.14 -8.02 -5.88
N LEU A 210 -20.36 -7.32 -6.71
CA LEU A 210 -20.12 -7.69 -8.11
C LEU A 210 -19.45 -9.05 -8.26
N SER A 211 -18.60 -9.43 -7.30
CA SER A 211 -17.99 -10.77 -7.26
C SER A 211 -18.95 -11.91 -6.90
N GLY A 212 -20.22 -11.61 -6.61
CA GLY A 212 -21.24 -12.56 -6.17
C GLY A 212 -21.16 -12.91 -4.68
N ARG A 213 -20.35 -12.20 -3.90
CA ARG A 213 -20.16 -12.42 -2.45
C ARG A 213 -21.06 -11.49 -1.64
N VAL A 214 -22.37 -11.65 -1.80
CA VAL A 214 -23.39 -10.75 -1.22
C VAL A 214 -23.30 -10.67 0.32
N LYS A 215 -23.11 -11.81 0.99
CA LYS A 215 -22.99 -11.84 2.46
C LYS A 215 -21.77 -11.07 2.96
N ASP A 216 -20.60 -11.30 2.35
CA ASP A 216 -19.38 -10.57 2.69
C ASP A 216 -19.55 -9.07 2.42
N SER A 217 -20.15 -8.71 1.27
CA SER A 217 -20.47 -7.32 0.92
C SER A 217 -21.31 -6.62 1.99
N LEU A 218 -22.37 -7.27 2.48
CA LEU A 218 -23.23 -6.72 3.53
C LEU A 218 -22.44 -6.45 4.83
N PHE A 219 -21.67 -7.43 5.31
CA PHE A 219 -20.91 -7.26 6.55
C PHE A 219 -19.79 -6.22 6.43
N ILE A 220 -19.09 -6.18 5.30
CA ILE A 220 -18.09 -5.13 5.02
C ILE A 220 -18.78 -3.77 4.95
N GLY A 221 -19.96 -3.67 4.31
CA GLY A 221 -20.74 -2.45 4.24
C GLY A 221 -21.16 -1.93 5.61
N CYS A 222 -21.65 -2.82 6.49
CA CYS A 222 -21.96 -2.46 7.87
C CYS A 222 -20.69 -2.01 8.63
N ALA A 223 -19.57 -2.73 8.48
CA ALA A 223 -18.31 -2.35 9.12
C ALA A 223 -17.78 -1.00 8.62
N TRP A 224 -17.96 -0.70 7.33
CA TRP A 224 -17.63 0.59 6.73
C TRP A 224 -18.48 1.71 7.33
N LEU A 225 -19.80 1.56 7.40
CA LEU A 225 -20.68 2.58 8.00
C LEU A 225 -20.35 2.84 9.48
N VAL A 226 -20.24 1.77 10.28
CA VAL A 226 -19.93 1.88 11.71
C VAL A 226 -18.53 2.45 11.92
N GLY A 227 -17.55 1.96 11.15
CA GLY A 227 -16.18 2.45 11.19
C GLY A 227 -16.09 3.92 10.84
N SER A 228 -16.65 4.35 9.70
CA SER A 228 -16.64 5.75 9.28
C SER A 228 -17.31 6.68 10.27
N PHE A 229 -18.45 6.29 10.85
CA PHE A 229 -19.07 7.10 11.91
C PHE A 229 -18.19 7.17 13.16
N SER A 230 -17.58 6.05 13.57
CA SER A 230 -16.68 6.00 14.72
C SER A 230 -15.42 6.86 14.52
N GLY A 231 -14.84 6.84 13.31
CA GLY A 231 -13.71 7.69 12.94
C GLY A 231 -14.08 9.17 12.92
N ALA A 232 -15.24 9.51 12.37
CA ALA A 232 -15.75 10.87 12.37
C ALA A 232 -16.09 11.38 13.78
N ALA A 233 -16.50 10.49 14.70
CA ALA A 233 -16.77 10.88 16.09
C ALA A 233 -15.51 11.42 16.80
N LEU A 234 -14.32 10.99 16.38
CA LEU A 234 -13.04 11.50 16.90
C LEU A 234 -12.76 12.97 16.52
N THR A 235 -13.54 13.56 15.63
CA THR A 235 -13.42 14.99 15.27
C THR A 235 -14.25 15.91 16.18
N GLY A 236 -15.14 15.35 17.01
CA GLY A 236 -16.10 16.10 17.82
C GLY A 236 -17.37 16.54 17.08
N GLU A 237 -17.35 16.57 15.74
CA GLU A 237 -18.49 16.95 14.90
C GLU A 237 -18.75 15.89 13.79
N PRO A 238 -19.14 14.64 14.15
CA PRO A 238 -19.15 13.51 13.22
C PRO A 238 -20.00 13.73 11.97
N ILE A 239 -21.23 14.23 12.13
CA ILE A 239 -22.16 14.41 11.02
C ILE A 239 -21.64 15.48 10.06
N ARG A 240 -21.18 16.60 10.59
CA ARG A 240 -20.65 17.71 9.80
C ARG A 240 -19.40 17.29 9.04
N HIS A 241 -18.47 16.61 9.72
CA HIS A 241 -17.26 16.09 9.09
C HIS A 241 -17.59 15.18 7.91
N LEU A 242 -18.44 14.16 8.11
CA LEU A 242 -18.82 13.25 7.02
C LEU A 242 -19.50 13.98 5.84
N TYR A 243 -20.34 14.97 6.15
CA TYR A 243 -21.04 15.77 5.15
C TYR A 243 -20.08 16.65 4.34
N ASP A 244 -19.19 17.39 5.00
CA ASP A 244 -18.25 18.31 4.36
C ASP A 244 -17.29 17.54 3.43
N GLU A 245 -16.79 16.39 3.88
CA GLU A 245 -15.95 15.49 3.07
C GLU A 245 -16.62 14.99 1.79
N LEU A 246 -17.93 14.75 1.85
CA LEU A 246 -18.70 14.33 0.68
C LEU A 246 -19.02 15.53 -0.23
N ARG A 247 -19.41 16.66 0.37
CA ARG A 247 -19.86 17.86 -0.34
C ARG A 247 -18.76 18.48 -1.20
N ILE A 248 -17.54 18.60 -0.68
CA ILE A 248 -16.44 19.32 -1.33
C ILE A 248 -16.09 18.75 -2.71
N PRO A 249 -15.88 17.44 -2.88
CA PRO A 249 -15.71 16.82 -4.20
C PRO A 249 -16.85 17.14 -5.19
N PHE A 250 -18.12 17.11 -4.75
CA PHE A 250 -19.25 17.46 -5.63
C PHE A 250 -19.22 18.92 -6.07
N MET A 251 -18.74 19.84 -5.22
CA MET A 251 -18.56 21.24 -5.61
C MET A 251 -17.48 21.37 -6.68
N CYS A 252 -16.35 20.66 -6.54
CA CYS A 252 -15.27 20.66 -7.53
C CYS A 252 -15.72 20.18 -8.92
N PHE A 253 -16.66 19.23 -9.01
CA PHE A 253 -17.13 18.69 -10.30
C PHE A 253 -18.32 19.44 -10.91
N LYS A 254 -19.03 20.27 -10.13
CA LYS A 254 -20.20 21.03 -10.62
C LYS A 254 -19.81 22.33 -11.30
N GLU A 255 -18.65 22.89 -10.96
CA GLU A 255 -18.21 24.14 -11.54
C GLU A 255 -17.60 23.92 -12.94
N PRO A 256 -17.85 24.82 -13.90
CA PRO A 256 -17.23 24.78 -15.21
C PRO A 256 -15.75 25.22 -15.11
N VAL A 257 -14.93 24.43 -14.43
CA VAL A 257 -13.49 24.64 -14.31
C VAL A 257 -12.77 23.93 -15.43
N LEU A 258 -11.77 24.61 -16.01
CA LEU A 258 -10.93 24.04 -17.04
C LEU A 258 -10.02 22.96 -16.43
N THR A 259 -9.74 21.88 -17.15
CA THR A 259 -8.89 20.78 -16.67
C THR A 259 -7.54 21.26 -16.13
N ARG A 260 -6.95 22.29 -16.74
CA ARG A 260 -5.68 22.89 -16.28
C ARG A 260 -5.76 23.61 -14.92
N MET A 261 -6.97 23.89 -14.44
CA MET A 261 -7.22 24.50 -13.13
C MET A 261 -7.50 23.45 -12.05
N LEU A 262 -7.72 22.19 -12.43
CA LEU A 262 -7.89 21.11 -11.48
C LEU A 262 -6.52 20.65 -10.97
N VAL A 263 -6.51 20.22 -9.71
CA VAL A 263 -5.40 19.44 -9.19
C VAL A 263 -5.22 18.20 -10.07
N VAL A 264 -3.96 17.81 -10.30
CA VAL A 264 -3.61 16.77 -11.27
C VAL A 264 -4.38 15.47 -11.00
N GLU A 265 -4.68 15.16 -9.74
CA GLU A 265 -5.43 13.96 -9.34
C GLU A 265 -6.87 13.91 -9.87
N PHE A 266 -7.48 15.06 -10.19
CA PHE A 266 -8.83 15.14 -10.76
C PHE A 266 -8.84 15.06 -12.28
N ASN A 267 -7.67 15.13 -12.92
CA ASN A 267 -7.55 14.98 -14.36
C ASN A 267 -7.84 13.53 -14.79
N PRO A 268 -8.32 13.33 -16.02
CA PRO A 268 -8.50 11.99 -16.59
C PRO A 268 -7.15 11.30 -16.79
N SER A 269 -7.13 9.98 -16.61
CA SER A 269 -5.99 9.12 -16.97
C SER A 269 -6.08 8.68 -18.44
N SER A 270 -4.92 8.42 -19.07
CA SER A 270 -4.83 7.70 -20.35
C SER A 270 -5.11 6.19 -20.22
N GLY A 271 -5.42 5.71 -19.02
CA GLY A 271 -5.77 4.32 -18.73
C GLY A 271 -4.58 3.39 -18.50
N ASP A 272 -3.34 3.90 -18.43
CA ASP A 272 -2.11 3.11 -18.19
C ASP A 272 -2.11 1.77 -18.98
N ILE A 273 -2.43 1.85 -20.28
CA ILE A 273 -2.77 0.68 -21.11
C ILE A 273 -1.69 -0.41 -21.06
N LEU A 274 -0.41 -0.01 -21.09
CA LEU A 274 0.72 -0.96 -20.99
C LEU A 274 0.65 -1.79 -19.70
N LEU A 275 0.42 -1.13 -18.55
CA LEU A 275 0.30 -1.80 -17.26
C LEU A 275 -0.88 -2.77 -17.28
N VAL A 276 -2.04 -2.35 -17.80
CA VAL A 276 -3.23 -3.20 -17.89
C VAL A 276 -2.97 -4.42 -18.77
N LEU A 277 -2.34 -4.24 -19.93
CA LEU A 277 -2.05 -5.33 -20.86
C LEU A 277 -1.05 -6.34 -20.27
N VAL A 278 0.05 -5.87 -19.68
CA VAL A 278 1.08 -6.74 -19.10
C VAL A 278 0.50 -7.51 -17.91
N VAL A 279 -0.16 -6.84 -16.97
CA VAL A 279 -0.71 -7.49 -15.77
C VAL A 279 -1.82 -8.47 -16.15
N SER A 280 -2.74 -8.06 -17.04
CA SER A 280 -3.81 -8.95 -17.49
C SER A 280 -3.25 -10.14 -18.26
N GLY A 281 -2.27 -9.94 -19.14
CA GLY A 281 -1.59 -11.01 -19.86
C GLY A 281 -0.91 -12.02 -18.93
N LEU A 282 -0.19 -11.55 -17.92
CA LEU A 282 0.44 -12.43 -16.91
C LEU A 282 -0.58 -13.21 -16.11
N ILE A 283 -1.69 -12.58 -15.70
CA ILE A 283 -2.78 -13.26 -14.99
C ILE A 283 -3.42 -14.32 -15.89
N ILE A 284 -3.63 -14.01 -17.17
CA ILE A 284 -4.19 -14.94 -18.16
C ILE A 284 -3.27 -16.15 -18.31
N VAL A 285 -1.98 -15.93 -18.57
CA VAL A 285 -0.98 -16.99 -18.69
C VAL A 285 -0.93 -17.83 -17.42
N ALA A 286 -0.90 -17.20 -16.24
CA ALA A 286 -0.90 -17.90 -14.96
C ALA A 286 -2.11 -18.83 -14.82
N ARG A 287 -3.30 -18.37 -15.19
CA ARG A 287 -4.52 -19.18 -15.12
C ARG A 287 -4.60 -20.27 -16.17
N VAL A 288 -4.11 -20.02 -17.38
CA VAL A 288 -4.05 -21.02 -18.46
C VAL A 288 -3.13 -22.17 -18.06
N ILE A 289 -1.94 -21.87 -17.53
CA ILE A 289 -1.00 -22.89 -17.01
C ILE A 289 -1.65 -23.76 -15.93
N LYS A 290 -2.50 -23.17 -15.08
CA LYS A 290 -3.19 -23.88 -14.00
C LYS A 290 -4.47 -24.61 -14.44
N GLY A 291 -4.99 -24.38 -15.65
CA GLY A 291 -6.26 -24.94 -16.11
C GLY A 291 -7.51 -24.41 -15.39
N VAL A 292 -7.43 -23.28 -14.67
CA VAL A 292 -8.53 -22.69 -13.87
C VAL A 292 -9.05 -21.37 -14.47
N TRP A 293 -9.22 -21.35 -15.79
CA TRP A 293 -9.72 -20.18 -16.52
C TRP A 293 -11.11 -19.69 -16.07
N ILE A 294 -11.89 -20.57 -15.45
CA ILE A 294 -13.32 -20.38 -15.21
C ILE A 294 -13.49 -19.67 -13.85
N GLN A 295 -13.94 -18.39 -13.87
CA GLN A 295 -14.39 -17.56 -12.72
C GLN A 295 -13.46 -16.45 -12.19
N PHE A 296 -12.62 -15.82 -13.01
CA PHE A 296 -11.85 -14.63 -12.56
C PHE A 296 -12.75 -13.49 -12.04
N TRP A 297 -13.98 -13.37 -12.55
CA TRP A 297 -14.98 -12.38 -12.13
C TRP A 297 -15.52 -12.59 -10.71
N ARG A 298 -15.21 -13.71 -10.04
CA ARG A 298 -15.56 -13.93 -8.62
C ARG A 298 -14.50 -13.38 -7.66
N ASN A 299 -13.45 -12.76 -8.20
CA ASN A 299 -12.43 -12.11 -7.41
C ASN A 299 -12.79 -10.62 -7.21
N PRO A 300 -12.95 -10.13 -5.97
CA PRO A 300 -13.23 -8.71 -5.71
C PRO A 300 -12.07 -7.79 -6.12
N PHE A 301 -10.83 -8.27 -6.15
CA PHE A 301 -9.70 -7.47 -6.65
C PHE A 301 -9.82 -7.20 -8.16
N PHE A 302 -10.37 -8.14 -8.93
CA PHE A 302 -10.68 -7.91 -10.35
C PHE A 302 -11.66 -6.76 -10.51
N TRP A 303 -12.77 -6.77 -9.75
CA TRP A 303 -13.77 -5.71 -9.82
C TRP A 303 -13.24 -4.36 -9.35
N LEU A 304 -12.43 -4.31 -8.28
CA LEU A 304 -11.75 -3.07 -7.88
C LEU A 304 -10.82 -2.55 -8.97
N GLY A 305 -10.07 -3.44 -9.63
CA GLY A 305 -9.24 -3.09 -10.78
C GLY A 305 -10.07 -2.49 -11.93
N VAL A 306 -11.15 -3.15 -12.33
CA VAL A 306 -12.04 -2.69 -13.42
C VAL A 306 -12.71 -1.36 -13.06
N ILE A 307 -13.31 -1.25 -11.88
CA ILE A 307 -13.98 -0.03 -11.42
C ILE A 307 -12.98 1.12 -11.34
N GLY A 308 -11.81 0.89 -10.72
CA GLY A 308 -10.76 1.90 -10.63
C GLY A 308 -10.26 2.34 -11.99
N TRP A 309 -10.12 1.42 -12.95
CA TRP A 309 -9.69 1.71 -14.30
C TRP A 309 -10.69 2.57 -15.08
N VAL A 310 -11.96 2.15 -15.10
CA VAL A 310 -13.05 2.84 -15.81
C VAL A 310 -13.28 4.22 -15.22
N LEU A 311 -13.37 4.35 -13.89
CA LEU A 311 -13.49 5.65 -13.23
C LEU A 311 -12.22 6.50 -13.38
N GLY A 312 -11.06 5.86 -13.52
CA GLY A 312 -9.76 6.46 -13.85
C GLY A 312 -9.76 7.29 -15.12
N LEU A 313 -10.54 6.86 -16.13
CA LEU A 313 -10.71 7.61 -17.39
C LEU A 313 -11.38 8.97 -17.17
N LYS A 314 -12.12 9.13 -16.07
CA LYS A 314 -12.69 10.42 -15.66
C LYS A 314 -11.78 11.16 -14.67
N THR A 315 -11.25 10.43 -13.69
CA THR A 315 -10.45 10.98 -12.59
C THR A 315 -9.38 9.97 -12.21
N MET A 316 -8.12 10.29 -12.50
CA MET A 316 -6.98 9.36 -12.38
C MET A 316 -6.81 8.82 -10.96
N ARG A 317 -7.29 9.55 -9.95
CA ARG A 317 -7.29 9.11 -8.55
C ARG A 317 -7.97 7.76 -8.34
N PHE A 318 -9.08 7.45 -9.03
CA PHE A 318 -9.74 6.15 -8.90
C PHE A 318 -8.83 5.00 -9.33
N TRP A 319 -8.09 5.22 -10.42
CA TRP A 319 -7.15 4.23 -10.91
C TRP A 319 -5.96 4.11 -9.96
N LYS A 320 -5.26 5.22 -9.68
CA LYS A 320 -4.01 5.18 -8.94
C LYS A 320 -4.20 4.82 -7.44
N ASP A 321 -5.31 5.19 -6.80
CA ASP A 321 -5.55 4.95 -5.36
C ASP A 321 -6.30 3.66 -5.05
N TRP A 322 -7.06 3.12 -5.99
CA TRP A 322 -7.98 2.01 -5.73
C TRP A 322 -7.74 0.84 -6.70
N GLY A 323 -7.70 1.13 -8.00
CA GLY A 323 -7.50 0.10 -9.04
C GLY A 323 -6.10 -0.51 -9.02
N THR A 324 -5.06 0.33 -9.08
CA THR A 324 -3.65 -0.10 -9.09
C THR A 324 -3.29 -0.94 -7.85
N PRO A 325 -3.56 -0.49 -6.61
CA PRO A 325 -3.34 -1.33 -5.43
C PRO A 325 -4.05 -2.69 -5.47
N ALA A 326 -5.30 -2.72 -5.93
CA ALA A 326 -6.05 -3.97 -6.04
C ALA A 326 -5.43 -4.93 -7.07
N LEU A 327 -5.00 -4.42 -8.22
CA LEU A 327 -4.34 -5.22 -9.25
C LEU A 327 -2.97 -5.73 -8.81
N MET A 328 -2.20 -4.94 -8.05
CA MET A 328 -0.92 -5.40 -7.48
C MET A 328 -1.14 -6.62 -6.58
N VAL A 329 -2.12 -6.55 -5.67
CA VAL A 329 -2.41 -7.69 -4.79
C VAL A 329 -2.94 -8.88 -5.57
N TRP A 330 -3.80 -8.66 -6.57
CA TRP A 330 -4.29 -9.74 -7.40
C TRP A 330 -3.17 -10.46 -8.15
N LEU A 331 -2.26 -9.71 -8.78
CA LEU A 331 -1.10 -10.28 -9.46
C LEU A 331 -0.24 -11.08 -8.47
N ALA A 332 0.01 -10.56 -7.27
CA ALA A 332 0.76 -11.28 -6.24
C ALA A 332 0.08 -12.60 -5.82
N LEU A 333 -1.25 -12.65 -5.75
CA LEU A 333 -1.99 -13.88 -5.46
C LEU A 333 -1.83 -14.91 -6.59
N GLU A 334 -1.89 -14.47 -7.85
CA GLU A 334 -1.69 -15.36 -9.00
C GLU A 334 -0.27 -15.91 -9.07
N LEU A 335 0.73 -15.04 -8.84
CA LEU A 335 2.15 -15.41 -8.79
C LEU A 335 2.45 -16.36 -7.62
N GLN A 336 1.86 -16.11 -6.45
CA GLN A 336 2.01 -17.00 -5.30
C GLN A 336 1.57 -18.41 -5.62
N GLU A 337 0.43 -18.57 -6.28
CA GLU A 337 -0.06 -19.89 -6.67
C GLU A 337 0.89 -20.58 -7.65
N LEU A 338 1.46 -19.85 -8.62
CA LEU A 338 2.49 -20.40 -9.52
C LEU A 338 3.75 -20.85 -8.77
N LEU A 339 4.13 -20.12 -7.71
CA LEU A 339 5.30 -20.41 -6.88
C LEU A 339 5.03 -21.45 -5.78
N SER A 340 3.80 -21.96 -5.63
CA SER A 340 3.37 -22.73 -4.45
C SER A 340 3.74 -24.22 -4.43
N SER A 341 4.69 -24.68 -5.25
CA SER A 341 5.11 -26.10 -5.24
C SER A 341 5.86 -26.47 -3.95
N LYS A 342 5.57 -27.65 -3.38
CA LYS A 342 6.18 -28.10 -2.10
C LYS A 342 7.71 -28.16 -2.15
N SER A 343 8.29 -28.52 -3.30
CA SER A 343 9.74 -28.58 -3.51
C SER A 343 10.39 -27.20 -3.59
N TYR A 344 9.66 -26.17 -4.03
CA TYR A 344 10.16 -24.81 -4.09
C TYR A 344 10.26 -24.19 -2.68
N ILE A 345 9.24 -24.42 -1.83
CA ILE A 345 9.07 -23.73 -0.54
C ILE A 345 10.24 -23.91 0.44
N SER A 346 10.93 -25.05 0.43
CA SER A 346 12.01 -25.40 1.38
C SER A 346 13.41 -25.43 0.74
N SER A 347 13.61 -24.76 -0.40
CA SER A 347 14.84 -24.90 -1.18
C SER A 347 15.73 -23.65 -1.14
N LEU A 348 17.05 -23.84 -1.23
CA LEU A 348 18.00 -22.76 -1.49
C LEU A 348 17.66 -21.97 -2.77
N LYS A 349 17.05 -22.65 -3.76
CA LYS A 349 16.55 -22.02 -5.00
C LYS A 349 15.55 -20.91 -4.71
N ARG A 350 14.65 -21.08 -3.73
CA ARG A 350 13.70 -20.04 -3.33
C ARG A 350 14.39 -18.81 -2.74
N VAL A 351 15.40 -19.01 -1.90
CA VAL A 351 16.18 -17.90 -1.34
C VAL A 351 16.92 -17.15 -2.46
N ALA A 352 17.55 -17.86 -3.40
CA ALA A 352 18.23 -17.25 -4.53
C ALA A 352 17.27 -16.47 -5.45
N VAL A 353 16.11 -17.04 -5.79
CA VAL A 353 15.07 -16.37 -6.57
C VAL A 353 14.53 -15.14 -5.85
N THR A 354 14.27 -15.24 -4.54
CA THR A 354 13.84 -14.11 -3.73
C THR A 354 14.89 -13.01 -3.71
N GLY A 355 16.16 -13.37 -3.50
CA GLY A 355 17.28 -12.43 -3.54
C GLY A 355 17.37 -11.71 -4.89
N PHE A 356 17.26 -12.45 -6.00
CA PHE A 356 17.28 -11.86 -7.35
C PHE A 356 16.11 -10.89 -7.58
N ILE A 357 14.88 -11.30 -7.26
CA ILE A 357 13.69 -10.45 -7.42
C ILE A 357 13.84 -9.19 -6.57
N CYS A 358 14.17 -9.32 -5.29
CA CYS A 358 14.31 -8.20 -4.39
C CYS A 358 15.46 -7.25 -4.80
N PHE A 359 16.57 -7.80 -5.28
CA PHE A 359 17.68 -7.00 -5.80
C PHE A 359 17.24 -6.20 -7.03
N ALA A 360 16.55 -6.83 -7.98
CA ALA A 360 16.00 -6.13 -9.15
C ALA A 360 14.98 -5.06 -8.75
N THR A 361 14.09 -5.35 -7.79
CA THR A 361 13.12 -4.38 -7.24
C THR A 361 13.82 -3.18 -6.62
N TYR A 362 14.84 -3.42 -5.80
CA TYR A 362 15.66 -2.38 -5.18
C TYR A 362 16.28 -1.49 -6.25
N LEU A 363 17.08 -2.07 -7.16
CA LEU A 363 17.77 -1.32 -8.20
C LEU A 363 16.81 -0.48 -9.04
N TYR A 364 15.68 -1.05 -9.45
CA TYR A 364 14.75 -0.36 -10.35
C TYR A 364 14.03 0.82 -9.68
N ILE A 365 13.54 0.62 -8.45
CA ILE A 365 12.76 1.65 -7.73
C ILE A 365 13.70 2.74 -7.24
N THR A 366 14.87 2.41 -6.71
CA THR A 366 15.80 3.42 -6.16
C THR A 366 16.64 4.11 -7.23
N ALA A 367 16.66 3.63 -8.47
CA ALA A 367 17.38 4.30 -9.54
C ALA A 367 16.77 5.69 -9.80
N ASP A 368 17.58 6.72 -9.61
CA ASP A 368 17.23 8.13 -9.85
C ASP A 368 17.26 8.47 -11.35
N ARG A 369 16.46 7.74 -12.13
CA ARG A 369 16.31 7.97 -13.57
C ARG A 369 15.57 9.28 -13.78
N GLU A 370 16.05 10.12 -14.69
CA GLU A 370 15.41 11.42 -14.99
C GLU A 370 15.21 12.30 -13.74
N SER A 371 16.08 12.14 -12.73
CA SER A 371 16.03 12.86 -11.46
C SER A 371 14.70 12.68 -10.70
N ILE A 372 14.00 11.54 -10.84
CA ILE A 372 12.73 11.33 -10.14
C ILE A 372 12.81 11.50 -8.60
N TRP A 373 13.97 11.21 -8.01
CA TRP A 373 14.24 11.33 -6.57
C TRP A 373 15.05 12.57 -6.21
N THR A 374 15.78 13.16 -7.17
CA THR A 374 16.60 14.36 -6.95
C THR A 374 16.04 15.65 -7.57
N ALA A 375 14.89 15.60 -8.24
CA ALA A 375 14.25 16.77 -8.82
C ALA A 375 13.74 17.76 -7.76
N ASN A 376 13.53 17.29 -6.52
CA ASN A 376 13.11 18.11 -5.38
C ASN A 376 13.91 17.67 -4.17
N LEU A 377 14.96 18.43 -3.86
CA LEU A 377 15.86 18.17 -2.74
C LEU A 377 15.56 19.11 -1.58
N HIS A 378 15.79 18.62 -0.36
CA HIS A 378 15.82 19.49 0.81
C HIS A 378 16.92 20.56 0.73
N VAL A 379 18.04 20.22 0.09
CA VAL A 379 19.18 21.12 -0.13
C VAL A 379 19.57 21.05 -1.60
N GLU A 380 19.33 22.13 -2.34
CA GLU A 380 19.58 22.18 -3.80
C GLU A 380 21.06 22.36 -4.17
N TYR A 381 21.92 22.78 -3.24
CA TYR A 381 23.32 23.12 -3.53
C TYR A 381 24.31 22.40 -2.63
N LEU A 382 25.30 21.77 -3.24
CA LEU A 382 26.54 21.38 -2.56
C LEU A 382 27.35 22.66 -2.30
N THR A 383 27.39 23.11 -1.06
CA THR A 383 28.35 24.14 -0.67
C THR A 383 29.73 23.50 -0.48
N PRO A 384 30.84 24.26 -0.62
CA PRO A 384 32.16 23.77 -0.25
C PRO A 384 32.25 23.26 1.21
N GLN A 385 31.30 23.65 2.06
CA GLN A 385 31.20 23.20 3.46
C GLN A 385 30.39 21.89 3.63
N THR A 386 29.61 21.46 2.64
CA THR A 386 28.82 20.21 2.65
C THR A 386 29.00 19.44 1.33
N PRO A 387 30.16 18.80 1.11
CA PRO A 387 30.49 18.15 -0.15
C PRO A 387 29.83 16.78 -0.37
N GLY A 388 28.96 16.32 0.53
CA GLY A 388 28.46 14.94 0.54
C GLY A 388 26.98 14.80 0.24
N ILE A 389 26.65 14.37 -0.97
CA ILE A 389 25.61 13.35 -1.17
C ILE A 389 26.39 12.14 -1.75
N GLU A 390 26.77 11.19 -0.89
CA GLU A 390 27.26 9.86 -1.31
C GLU A 390 26.13 8.82 -1.20
#